data_AF-A0A0R1VZ46-F1
#
_entry.id   AF-A0A0R1VZ46-F1
#
_cell.length_a   1.000
_cell.length_b   1.000
_cell.length_c   1.000
_cell.angle_alpha   90.00
_cell.angle_beta   90.00
_cell.angle_gamma   90.00
#
_symmetry.space_group_name_H-M   'P 1'
#
loop_
_entity.id
_entity.type
_entity.pdbx_description
1 polymer ?
#
loop_
_entity_poly.entity_id
_entity_poly.type
_entity_poly.pdbx_seq_one_letter_code
_entity_poly.pdbx_strand_id
1 'polypeptide(L)'
;MKQDQTMIQLQRFFNQNNDIRVFGMNGSRTNSHIADDQFKDYDVVFFTDRVSKYQHDPQFLHQFGAPILITTPGHDGLTPPEPTDVAGRFVYLVLYQSGLRIDWQFRPLAQLDDYLSEDTLTRIIGDKDNRIHRAVNPSDRQYWLARPTAQQLENSVKEFWWQFCDTLKATIRNEHLLAQNYLNLTRDELIRLLTWSVAGTHGFDRSYGKSCHQIVKYLEPKTQRRLWQSFDTSSVRNCYAALKAMSILETRFTQQVAQQLHVDSKPLVGLSQVPIIFLKRKHEEQLALYFDRDQANLLDQLSDELTTWAQNEPKIQALIVVGFYARHEQRPGSDLDLVVVTSDRQNLLQHADYTTRFGKVKQTQTEYYGANISIRASYEDNSELEIGLVTPDWLSQPLDDGTKRVLQDGYLVLYDQHNSFKKLNLAQK
;
A
#
# COMPACT_ATOMS: atom_id res chain seq x y z
N MET A 1 -19.83 2.90 -25.22
CA MET A 1 -18.75 2.05 -25.78
C MET A 1 -18.54 2.49 -27.22
N LYS A 2 -17.34 2.97 -27.57
CA LYS A 2 -16.98 3.17 -28.98
C LYS A 2 -16.96 1.79 -29.63
N GLN A 3 -17.58 1.64 -30.80
CA GLN A 3 -17.44 0.40 -31.57
C GLN A 3 -16.04 0.35 -32.16
N ASP A 4 -15.12 -0.29 -31.45
CA ASP A 4 -13.81 -0.63 -31.97
C ASP A 4 -13.89 -1.90 -32.84
N GLN A 5 -12.79 -2.17 -33.57
CA GLN A 5 -12.73 -3.28 -34.52
C GLN A 5 -12.99 -4.64 -33.86
N THR A 6 -12.54 -4.84 -32.62
CA THR A 6 -12.74 -6.08 -31.87
C THR A 6 -14.22 -6.32 -31.58
N MET A 7 -14.98 -5.31 -31.12
CA MET A 7 -16.43 -5.49 -30.93
C MET A 7 -17.17 -5.83 -32.21
N ILE A 8 -16.75 -5.27 -33.35
CA ILE A 8 -17.33 -5.60 -34.65
C ILE A 8 -17.05 -7.08 -35.00
N GLN A 9 -15.84 -7.56 -34.75
CA GLN A 9 -15.49 -8.98 -34.95
C GLN A 9 -16.31 -9.90 -34.03
N LEU A 10 -16.48 -9.54 -32.75
CA LEU A 10 -17.28 -10.31 -31.79
C LEU A 10 -18.75 -10.38 -32.20
N GLN A 11 -19.34 -9.26 -32.62
CA GLN A 11 -20.71 -9.24 -33.14
C GLN A 11 -20.86 -10.06 -34.42
N ARG A 12 -19.86 -10.04 -35.30
CA ARG A 12 -19.83 -10.89 -36.49
C ARG A 12 -19.78 -12.37 -36.12
N PHE A 13 -18.93 -12.76 -35.17
CA PHE A 13 -18.86 -14.12 -34.64
C PHE A 13 -20.21 -14.57 -34.07
N PHE A 14 -20.86 -13.74 -33.26
CA PHE A 14 -22.21 -13.99 -32.76
C PHE A 14 -23.21 -14.22 -33.89
N ASN A 15 -23.25 -13.33 -34.88
CA ASN A 15 -24.23 -13.37 -35.97
C ASN A 15 -24.03 -14.59 -36.89
N GLN A 16 -22.79 -15.02 -37.12
CA GLN A 16 -22.47 -16.15 -38.00
C GLN A 16 -22.73 -17.53 -37.35
N ASN A 17 -22.74 -17.62 -36.02
CA ASN A 17 -22.99 -18.88 -35.31
C ASN A 17 -24.46 -18.98 -34.86
N ASN A 18 -25.29 -19.70 -35.63
CA ASN A 18 -26.73 -19.83 -35.36
C ASN A 18 -27.08 -20.51 -34.03
N ASP A 19 -26.18 -21.36 -33.52
CA ASP A 19 -26.35 -22.05 -32.23
C ASP A 19 -26.12 -21.14 -31.02
N ILE A 20 -25.45 -20.00 -31.19
CA ILE A 20 -25.35 -18.98 -30.14
C ILE A 20 -26.60 -18.11 -30.19
N ARG A 21 -27.34 -18.05 -29.08
CA ARG A 21 -28.63 -17.36 -28.99
C ARG A 21 -28.55 -16.00 -28.31
N VAL A 22 -27.70 -15.86 -27.30
CA VAL A 22 -27.48 -14.58 -26.59
C VAL A 22 -25.99 -14.27 -26.50
N PHE A 23 -25.65 -12.99 -26.66
CA PHE A 23 -24.31 -12.43 -26.46
C PHE A 23 -24.39 -11.33 -25.40
N GLY A 24 -23.75 -11.57 -24.25
CA GLY A 24 -23.53 -10.62 -23.17
C GLY A 24 -22.07 -10.22 -23.04
N MET A 25 -21.81 -9.18 -22.26
CA MET A 25 -20.48 -8.71 -21.91
C MET A 25 -20.49 -8.21 -20.46
N ASN A 26 -19.39 -8.39 -19.75
CA ASN A 26 -19.19 -7.96 -18.35
C ASN A 26 -17.99 -7.01 -18.23
N GLY A 27 -17.61 -6.75 -16.98
CA GLY A 27 -16.31 -6.17 -16.67
C GLY A 27 -16.20 -4.67 -16.93
N SER A 28 -14.95 -4.19 -16.94
CA SER A 28 -14.67 -2.75 -16.92
C SER A 28 -15.15 -2.01 -18.17
N ARG A 29 -15.34 -2.70 -19.31
CA ARG A 29 -15.83 -2.11 -20.57
C ARG A 29 -17.32 -1.75 -20.55
N THR A 30 -18.09 -2.35 -19.65
CA THR A 30 -19.51 -1.99 -19.46
C THR A 30 -19.68 -0.86 -18.44
N ASN A 31 -18.68 -0.59 -17.62
CA ASN A 31 -18.72 0.46 -16.60
C ASN A 31 -18.39 1.85 -17.18
N SER A 32 -19.36 2.76 -17.18
CA SER A 32 -19.20 4.14 -17.65
C SER A 32 -18.33 5.02 -16.75
N HIS A 33 -18.09 4.62 -15.49
CA HIS A 33 -17.26 5.36 -14.54
C HIS A 33 -15.77 5.01 -14.64
N ILE A 34 -15.41 3.95 -15.39
CA ILE A 34 -14.02 3.56 -15.63
C ILE A 34 -13.58 4.15 -16.97
N ALA A 35 -12.55 5.00 -16.91
CA ALA A 35 -11.93 5.57 -18.10
C ALA A 35 -11.48 4.48 -19.07
N ASP A 36 -11.51 4.78 -20.36
CA ASP A 36 -11.04 3.86 -21.38
C ASP A 36 -9.51 3.90 -21.45
N ASP A 37 -8.87 2.73 -21.47
CA ASP A 37 -7.43 2.59 -21.61
C ASP A 37 -7.08 1.32 -22.41
N GLN A 38 -5.81 1.21 -22.80
CA GLN A 38 -5.31 0.10 -23.63
C GLN A 38 -5.20 -1.25 -22.89
N PHE A 39 -5.39 -1.27 -21.57
CA PHE A 39 -5.28 -2.46 -20.72
C PHE A 39 -6.66 -3.06 -20.36
N LYS A 40 -7.77 -2.52 -20.89
CA LYS A 40 -9.10 -3.08 -20.68
C LYS A 40 -9.32 -4.33 -21.51
N ASP A 41 -9.54 -5.44 -20.81
CA ASP A 41 -9.89 -6.74 -21.38
C ASP A 41 -11.33 -6.75 -21.95
N TYR A 42 -11.66 -7.75 -22.77
CA TYR A 42 -13.04 -8.05 -23.19
C TYR A 42 -13.57 -9.27 -22.45
N ASP A 43 -14.49 -9.08 -21.52
CA ASP A 43 -15.20 -10.16 -20.83
C ASP A 43 -16.49 -10.52 -21.59
N VAL A 44 -16.44 -11.51 -22.49
CA VAL A 44 -17.56 -11.87 -23.37
C VAL A 44 -18.25 -13.16 -22.94
N VAL A 45 -19.58 -13.17 -22.99
CA VAL A 45 -20.40 -14.32 -22.59
C VAL A 45 -21.36 -14.69 -23.71
N PHE A 46 -21.26 -15.92 -24.21
CA PHE A 46 -22.11 -16.47 -25.26
C PHE A 46 -22.98 -17.60 -24.71
N PHE A 47 -24.28 -17.53 -24.95
CA PHE A 47 -25.22 -18.57 -24.52
C PHE A 47 -25.57 -19.51 -25.67
N THR A 48 -25.37 -20.81 -25.43
CA THR A 48 -25.63 -21.89 -26.38
C THR A 48 -25.77 -23.23 -25.65
N ASP A 49 -26.68 -24.08 -26.09
CA ASP A 49 -26.75 -25.47 -25.58
C ASP A 49 -25.70 -26.40 -26.21
N ARG A 50 -24.88 -25.87 -27.14
CA ARG A 50 -23.77 -26.60 -27.78
C ARG A 50 -22.41 -26.17 -27.23
N VAL A 51 -22.28 -25.94 -25.91
CA VAL A 51 -21.00 -25.51 -25.29
C VAL A 51 -19.84 -26.42 -25.70
N SER A 52 -20.07 -27.73 -25.74
CA SER A 52 -19.05 -28.72 -26.13
C SER A 52 -18.47 -28.48 -27.53
N LYS A 53 -19.21 -27.87 -28.46
CA LYS A 53 -18.70 -27.49 -29.80
C LYS A 53 -17.46 -26.58 -29.69
N TYR A 54 -17.54 -25.57 -28.82
CA TYR A 54 -16.47 -24.56 -28.63
C TYR A 54 -15.34 -25.08 -27.74
N GLN A 55 -15.63 -26.07 -26.90
CA GLN A 55 -14.62 -26.78 -26.12
C GLN A 55 -13.76 -27.70 -26.99
N HIS A 56 -14.37 -28.49 -27.88
CA HIS A 56 -13.64 -29.49 -28.68
C HIS A 56 -12.90 -28.88 -29.87
N ASP A 57 -13.39 -27.76 -30.41
CA ASP A 57 -12.77 -27.06 -31.54
C ASP A 57 -12.56 -25.56 -31.23
N PRO A 58 -11.42 -25.20 -30.58
CA PRO A 58 -11.10 -23.82 -30.26
C PRO A 58 -10.53 -23.00 -31.44
N GLN A 59 -10.59 -23.50 -32.68
CA GLN A 59 -9.99 -22.80 -33.84
C GLN A 59 -10.55 -21.39 -34.07
N PHE A 60 -11.79 -21.13 -33.60
CA PHE A 60 -12.39 -19.80 -33.69
C PHE A 60 -11.59 -18.70 -32.96
N LEU A 61 -10.80 -19.06 -31.93
CA LEU A 61 -9.96 -18.10 -31.21
C LEU A 61 -8.96 -17.41 -32.15
N HIS A 62 -8.46 -18.11 -33.18
CA HIS A 62 -7.51 -17.54 -34.14
C HIS A 62 -8.12 -16.46 -35.07
N GLN A 63 -9.44 -16.29 -35.08
CA GLN A 63 -10.10 -15.26 -35.90
C GLN A 63 -9.85 -13.83 -35.38
N PHE A 64 -9.39 -13.70 -34.13
CA PHE A 64 -9.13 -12.43 -33.45
C PHE A 64 -7.65 -12.04 -33.43
N GLY A 65 -6.80 -12.84 -34.09
CA GLY A 65 -5.35 -12.69 -34.16
C GLY A 65 -4.64 -13.99 -33.77
N ALA A 66 -3.30 -13.95 -33.76
CA ALA A 66 -2.49 -15.06 -33.29
C ALA A 66 -2.46 -15.10 -31.75
N PRO A 67 -2.99 -16.14 -31.08
CA PRO A 67 -2.87 -16.30 -29.63
C PRO A 67 -1.40 -16.56 -29.24
N ILE A 68 -0.96 -15.95 -28.14
CA ILE A 68 0.33 -16.29 -27.49
C ILE A 68 0.16 -17.06 -26.18
N LEU A 69 -1.00 -16.91 -25.53
CA LEU A 69 -1.36 -17.64 -24.33
C LEU A 69 -2.86 -17.91 -24.34
N ILE A 70 -3.22 -19.18 -24.12
CA ILE A 70 -4.60 -19.64 -23.94
C ILE A 70 -4.61 -20.46 -22.65
N THR A 71 -5.55 -20.15 -21.75
CA THR A 71 -5.81 -20.97 -20.56
C THR A 71 -7.31 -21.23 -20.40
N THR A 72 -7.64 -22.30 -19.68
CA THR A 72 -9.02 -22.71 -19.40
C THR A 72 -9.19 -22.93 -17.90
N PRO A 73 -9.22 -21.85 -17.09
CA PRO A 73 -9.33 -21.97 -15.63
C PRO A 73 -10.54 -22.81 -15.22
N GLY A 74 -10.37 -23.63 -14.18
CA GLY A 74 -11.40 -24.58 -13.72
C GLY A 74 -11.50 -25.87 -14.55
N HIS A 75 -10.82 -25.93 -15.70
CA HIS A 75 -10.78 -27.11 -16.60
C HIS A 75 -9.35 -27.60 -16.88
N ASP A 76 -8.34 -26.98 -16.26
CA ASP A 76 -6.91 -27.26 -16.43
C ASP A 76 -6.31 -28.19 -15.36
N GLY A 77 -7.11 -28.58 -14.36
CA GLY A 77 -6.70 -29.46 -13.25
C GLY A 77 -5.88 -28.77 -12.16
N LEU A 78 -5.68 -27.44 -12.23
CA LEU A 78 -4.95 -26.68 -11.21
C LEU A 78 -5.85 -26.24 -10.05
N THR A 79 -7.11 -25.92 -10.35
CA THR A 79 -8.12 -25.55 -9.35
C THR A 79 -9.39 -26.37 -9.56
N PRO A 80 -10.16 -26.65 -8.49
CA PRO A 80 -11.50 -27.23 -8.65
C PRO A 80 -12.37 -26.35 -9.58
N PRO A 81 -13.24 -26.96 -10.41
CA PRO A 81 -14.19 -26.20 -11.22
C PRO A 81 -15.17 -25.43 -10.33
N GLU A 82 -15.55 -24.22 -10.75
CA GLU A 82 -16.61 -23.46 -10.08
C GLU A 82 -17.97 -24.16 -10.27
N PRO A 83 -18.98 -23.91 -9.41
CA PRO A 83 -20.32 -24.49 -9.58
C PRO A 83 -20.92 -24.25 -10.96
N THR A 84 -20.63 -23.10 -11.57
CA THR A 84 -21.07 -22.72 -12.92
C THR A 84 -20.37 -23.53 -14.02
N ASP A 85 -19.10 -23.90 -13.82
CA ASP A 85 -18.34 -24.79 -14.71
C ASP A 85 -18.87 -26.22 -14.63
N VAL A 86 -19.14 -26.71 -13.41
CA VAL A 86 -19.80 -28.00 -13.19
C VAL A 86 -21.18 -28.04 -13.86
N ALA A 87 -21.90 -26.92 -13.84
CA ALA A 87 -23.19 -26.75 -14.53
C ALA A 87 -23.06 -26.53 -16.05
N GLY A 88 -21.87 -26.72 -16.64
CA GLY A 88 -21.64 -26.74 -18.08
C GLY A 88 -21.12 -25.45 -18.69
N ARG A 89 -20.68 -24.45 -17.90
CA ARG A 89 -19.92 -23.30 -18.42
C ARG A 89 -18.54 -23.75 -18.85
N PHE A 90 -18.04 -23.17 -19.95
CA PHE A 90 -16.65 -23.31 -20.36
C PHE A 90 -16.00 -21.94 -20.57
N VAL A 91 -14.75 -21.78 -20.13
CA VAL A 91 -14.04 -20.49 -20.13
C VAL A 91 -12.71 -20.61 -20.88
N TYR A 92 -12.40 -19.61 -21.71
CA TYR A 92 -11.05 -19.39 -22.25
C TYR A 92 -10.55 -18.00 -21.84
N LEU A 93 -9.34 -17.91 -21.28
CA LEU A 93 -8.61 -16.64 -21.18
C LEU A 93 -7.57 -16.60 -22.29
N VAL A 94 -7.62 -15.59 -23.16
CA VAL A 94 -6.75 -15.52 -24.34
C VAL A 94 -6.02 -14.19 -24.41
N LEU A 95 -4.69 -14.26 -24.53
CA LEU A 95 -3.83 -13.13 -24.84
C LEU A 95 -3.26 -13.31 -26.25
N TYR A 96 -3.40 -12.29 -27.09
CA TYR A 96 -2.97 -12.28 -28.49
C TYR A 96 -1.62 -11.55 -28.67
N GLN A 97 -0.92 -11.82 -29.78
CA GLN A 97 0.32 -11.12 -30.15
C GLN A 97 0.17 -9.59 -30.23
N SER A 98 -1.03 -9.10 -30.51
CA SER A 98 -1.36 -7.67 -30.52
C SER A 98 -1.40 -7.03 -29.13
N GLY A 99 -1.35 -7.82 -28.06
CA GLY A 99 -1.62 -7.40 -26.68
C GLY A 99 -3.10 -7.41 -26.30
N LEU A 100 -4.00 -7.68 -27.26
CA LEU A 100 -5.44 -7.85 -26.99
C LEU A 100 -5.66 -9.01 -26.00
N ARG A 101 -6.58 -8.81 -25.06
CA ARG A 101 -7.06 -9.84 -24.14
C ARG A 101 -8.57 -10.01 -24.26
N ILE A 102 -9.01 -11.25 -24.39
CA ILE A 102 -10.43 -11.62 -24.40
C ILE A 102 -10.63 -12.80 -23.47
N ASP A 103 -11.53 -12.61 -22.51
CA ASP A 103 -11.99 -13.60 -21.56
C ASP A 103 -13.34 -14.11 -22.07
N TRP A 104 -13.35 -15.33 -22.62
CA TRP A 104 -14.50 -15.97 -23.24
C TRP A 104 -15.24 -16.84 -22.25
N GLN A 105 -16.56 -16.74 -22.22
CA GLN A 105 -17.42 -17.70 -21.55
C GLN A 105 -18.46 -18.25 -22.53
N PHE A 106 -18.61 -19.56 -22.55
CA PHE A 106 -19.71 -20.26 -23.22
C PHE A 106 -20.57 -20.90 -22.14
N ARG A 107 -21.86 -20.56 -22.10
CA ARG A 107 -22.79 -20.99 -21.06
C ARG A 107 -24.03 -21.68 -21.68
N PRO A 108 -24.54 -22.77 -21.09
CA PRO A 108 -25.84 -23.33 -21.46
C PRO A 108 -26.96 -22.30 -21.28
N LEU A 109 -28.03 -22.39 -22.07
CA LEU A 109 -29.14 -21.42 -21.96
C LEU A 109 -29.84 -21.48 -20.60
N ALA A 110 -29.79 -22.63 -19.93
CA ALA A 110 -30.31 -22.80 -18.58
C ALA A 110 -29.64 -21.87 -17.54
N GLN A 111 -28.42 -21.37 -17.80
CA GLN A 111 -27.72 -20.46 -16.89
C GLN A 111 -28.04 -18.97 -17.14
N LEU A 112 -28.92 -18.65 -18.10
CA LEU A 112 -29.14 -17.26 -18.52
C LEU A 112 -29.73 -16.39 -17.41
N ASP A 113 -30.76 -16.86 -16.70
CA ASP A 113 -31.42 -16.07 -15.66
C ASP A 113 -30.50 -15.81 -14.46
N ASP A 114 -29.69 -16.80 -14.09
CA ASP A 114 -28.67 -16.67 -13.04
C ASP A 114 -27.60 -15.66 -13.46
N TYR A 115 -27.07 -15.78 -14.68
CA TYR A 115 -26.08 -14.84 -15.22
C TYR A 115 -26.57 -13.40 -15.20
N LEU A 116 -27.82 -13.16 -15.63
CA LEU A 116 -28.39 -11.82 -15.65
C LEU A 116 -28.50 -11.21 -14.24
N SER A 117 -28.46 -12.03 -13.20
CA SER A 117 -28.59 -11.64 -11.79
C SER A 117 -27.25 -11.66 -11.05
N GLU A 118 -26.21 -12.25 -11.66
CA GLU A 118 -24.89 -12.49 -11.06
C GLU A 118 -24.05 -11.20 -10.92
N ASP A 119 -24.08 -10.34 -11.95
CA ASP A 119 -23.21 -9.17 -12.03
C ASP A 119 -23.97 -7.95 -12.59
N THR A 120 -24.04 -6.86 -11.82
CA THR A 120 -24.69 -5.61 -12.22
C THR A 120 -23.97 -4.84 -13.34
N LEU A 121 -22.71 -5.14 -13.64
CA LEU A 121 -21.97 -4.67 -14.81
C LEU A 121 -22.21 -5.56 -16.05
N THR A 122 -23.35 -6.24 -16.13
CA THR A 122 -23.75 -6.99 -17.32
C THR A 122 -24.34 -6.07 -18.39
N ARG A 123 -23.94 -6.26 -19.64
CA ARG A 123 -24.54 -5.64 -20.83
C ARG A 123 -24.91 -6.71 -21.84
N ILE A 124 -26.16 -6.73 -22.30
CA ILE A 124 -26.56 -7.57 -23.44
C ILE A 124 -26.23 -6.84 -24.75
N ILE A 125 -25.51 -7.53 -25.63
CA ILE A 125 -25.07 -7.04 -26.94
C ILE A 125 -25.99 -7.56 -28.05
N GLY A 126 -26.46 -8.81 -27.94
CA GLY A 126 -27.39 -9.40 -28.90
C GLY A 126 -28.22 -10.53 -28.30
N ASP A 127 -29.47 -10.63 -28.76
CA ASP A 127 -30.42 -11.68 -28.39
C ASP A 127 -31.24 -12.02 -29.63
N LYS A 128 -31.07 -13.24 -30.15
CA LYS A 128 -31.72 -13.67 -31.39
C LYS A 128 -33.14 -14.20 -31.18
N ASP A 129 -33.53 -14.47 -29.94
CA ASP A 129 -34.79 -15.13 -29.58
C ASP A 129 -35.73 -14.22 -28.76
N ASN A 130 -35.30 -13.00 -28.42
CA ASN A 130 -35.99 -12.12 -27.46
C ASN A 130 -36.24 -12.80 -26.10
N ARG A 131 -35.23 -13.53 -25.59
CA ARG A 131 -35.23 -14.19 -24.27
C ARG A 131 -35.09 -13.20 -23.11
N ILE A 132 -34.52 -12.02 -23.34
CA ILE A 132 -34.29 -11.04 -22.28
C ILE A 132 -35.53 -10.16 -22.09
N HIS A 133 -36.32 -10.46 -21.07
CA HIS A 133 -37.57 -9.75 -20.79
C HIS A 133 -37.45 -8.59 -19.78
N ARG A 134 -36.24 -8.34 -19.27
CA ARG A 134 -35.96 -7.25 -18.31
C ARG A 134 -34.88 -6.31 -18.83
N ALA A 135 -34.95 -5.04 -18.45
CA ALA A 135 -33.89 -4.09 -18.76
C ALA A 135 -32.61 -4.47 -17.99
N VAL A 136 -31.51 -4.65 -18.72
CA VAL A 136 -30.19 -4.96 -18.16
C VAL A 136 -29.30 -3.75 -18.39
N ASN A 137 -29.28 -2.84 -17.41
CA ASN A 137 -28.50 -1.62 -17.46
C ASN A 137 -27.25 -1.78 -16.59
N PRO A 138 -26.03 -1.73 -17.19
CA PRO A 138 -24.79 -1.83 -16.43
C PRO A 138 -24.70 -0.78 -15.34
N SER A 139 -24.37 -1.20 -14.13
CA SER A 139 -24.13 -0.35 -12.97
C SER A 139 -23.03 -0.94 -12.11
N ASP A 140 -22.23 -0.10 -11.46
CA ASP A 140 -21.20 -0.55 -10.51
C ASP A 140 -21.75 -0.68 -9.07
N ARG A 141 -23.06 -0.57 -8.88
CA ARG A 141 -23.73 -0.51 -7.57
C ARG A 141 -23.43 -1.70 -6.65
N GLN A 142 -23.24 -2.90 -7.21
CA GLN A 142 -22.85 -4.06 -6.39
C GLN A 142 -21.45 -3.93 -5.76
N TYR A 143 -20.59 -3.07 -6.31
CA TYR A 143 -19.23 -2.83 -5.81
C TYR A 143 -19.18 -1.60 -4.88
N TRP A 144 -20.32 -0.98 -4.61
CA TRP A 144 -20.41 0.11 -3.65
C TRP A 144 -20.22 -0.43 -2.24
N LEU A 145 -19.56 0.35 -1.40
CA LEU A 145 -19.29 -0.05 -0.03
C LEU A 145 -20.51 0.26 0.84
N ALA A 146 -20.79 -0.64 1.78
CA ALA A 146 -21.70 -0.31 2.87
C ALA A 146 -20.97 0.52 3.93
N ARG A 147 -21.71 1.42 4.59
CA ARG A 147 -21.23 2.08 5.81
C ARG A 147 -21.01 1.01 6.89
N PRO A 148 -19.83 0.97 7.55
CA PRO A 148 -19.60 -0.01 8.61
C PRO A 148 -20.47 0.27 9.83
N THR A 149 -20.86 -0.81 10.52
CA THR A 149 -21.40 -0.71 11.88
C THR A 149 -20.28 -0.54 12.90
N ALA A 150 -20.61 -0.08 14.12
CA ALA A 150 -19.66 -0.02 15.22
C ALA A 150 -19.01 -1.38 15.50
N GLN A 151 -19.77 -2.48 15.41
CA GLN A 151 -19.25 -3.83 15.59
C GLN A 151 -18.27 -4.24 14.49
N GLN A 152 -18.54 -3.87 13.23
CA GLN A 152 -17.62 -4.14 12.13
C GLN A 152 -16.31 -3.36 12.27
N LEU A 153 -16.38 -2.10 12.72
CA LEU A 153 -15.19 -1.33 13.06
C LEU A 153 -14.39 -2.02 14.17
N GLU A 154 -15.03 -2.37 15.28
CA GLU A 154 -14.37 -3.05 16.40
C GLU A 154 -13.71 -4.37 15.97
N ASN A 155 -14.41 -5.19 15.19
CA ASN A 155 -13.89 -6.47 14.73
C ASN A 155 -12.71 -6.29 13.77
N SER A 156 -12.78 -5.32 12.86
CA SER A 156 -11.68 -5.01 11.94
C SER A 156 -10.42 -4.54 12.68
N VAL A 157 -10.57 -3.66 13.68
CA VAL A 157 -9.45 -3.21 14.52
C VAL A 157 -8.85 -4.36 15.33
N LYS A 158 -9.69 -5.23 15.91
CA LYS A 158 -9.20 -6.43 16.63
C LYS A 158 -8.44 -7.37 15.70
N GLU A 159 -8.97 -7.64 14.51
CA GLU A 159 -8.32 -8.48 13.51
C GLU A 159 -6.98 -7.90 13.08
N PHE A 160 -6.90 -6.59 12.85
CA PHE A 160 -5.63 -5.90 12.57
C PHE A 160 -4.58 -6.18 13.64
N TRP A 161 -4.90 -5.93 14.92
CA TRP A 161 -3.93 -6.10 16.00
C TRP A 161 -3.61 -7.57 16.31
N TRP A 162 -4.53 -8.49 16.00
CA TRP A 162 -4.28 -9.93 16.05
C TRP A 162 -3.25 -10.36 15.00
N GLN A 163 -3.50 -10.02 13.73
CA GLN A 163 -2.61 -10.34 12.62
C GLN A 163 -1.26 -9.63 12.75
N PHE A 164 -1.23 -8.44 13.36
CA PHE A 164 0.00 -7.75 13.74
C PHE A 164 0.87 -8.62 14.65
N CYS A 165 0.28 -9.21 15.71
CA CYS A 165 1.01 -10.08 16.64
C CYS A 165 1.43 -11.39 15.98
N ASP A 166 0.61 -11.96 15.10
CA ASP A 166 0.97 -13.15 14.32
C ASP A 166 2.14 -12.87 13.36
N THR A 167 2.15 -11.69 12.74
CA THR A 167 3.27 -11.20 11.93
C THR A 167 4.55 -11.05 12.76
N LEU A 168 4.48 -10.41 13.94
CA LEU A 168 5.62 -10.30 14.85
C LEU A 168 6.17 -11.67 15.23
N LYS A 169 5.30 -12.58 15.67
CA LYS A 169 5.64 -13.94 16.08
C LYS A 169 6.37 -14.71 14.97
N ALA A 170 5.84 -14.66 13.75
CA ALA A 170 6.47 -15.30 12.59
C ALA A 170 7.80 -14.62 12.22
N THR A 171 7.87 -13.29 12.30
CA THR A 171 9.10 -12.52 12.00
C THR A 171 10.23 -12.85 12.98
N ILE A 172 9.95 -12.90 14.29
CA ILE A 172 10.91 -13.26 15.34
C ILE A 172 11.45 -14.68 15.13
N ARG A 173 10.62 -15.59 14.61
CA ARG A 173 10.99 -16.98 14.28
C ARG A 173 11.71 -17.13 12.94
N ASN A 174 11.91 -16.05 12.20
CA ASN A 174 12.44 -16.07 10.82
C ASN A 174 11.57 -16.90 9.85
N GLU A 175 10.26 -17.01 10.08
CA GLU A 175 9.29 -17.71 9.22
C GLU A 175 8.81 -16.76 8.11
N HIS A 176 9.70 -16.31 7.23
CA HIS A 176 9.45 -15.18 6.30
C HIS A 176 8.18 -15.30 5.44
N LEU A 177 7.91 -16.48 4.86
CA LEU A 177 6.70 -16.69 4.05
C LEU A 177 5.42 -16.58 4.88
N LEU A 178 5.45 -17.10 6.12
CA LEU A 178 4.33 -17.02 7.04
C LEU A 178 4.13 -15.60 7.56
N ALA A 179 5.21 -14.90 7.87
CA ALA A 179 5.18 -13.49 8.24
C ALA A 179 4.58 -12.63 7.12
N GLN A 180 4.94 -12.88 5.86
CA GLN A 180 4.37 -12.15 4.72
C GLN A 180 2.87 -12.43 4.55
N ASN A 181 2.43 -13.68 4.79
CA ASN A 181 1.02 -14.02 4.76
C ASN A 181 0.23 -13.22 5.81
N TYR A 182 0.66 -13.24 7.07
CA TYR A 182 0.00 -12.48 8.14
C TYR A 182 0.10 -10.97 7.93
N LEU A 183 1.21 -10.46 7.40
CA LEU A 183 1.36 -9.04 7.10
C LEU A 183 0.38 -8.60 6.01
N ASN A 184 0.09 -9.45 5.02
CA ASN A 184 -0.93 -9.17 4.02
C ASN A 184 -2.33 -9.09 4.65
N LEU A 185 -2.69 -10.02 5.54
CA LEU A 185 -3.95 -9.94 6.28
C LEU A 185 -4.04 -8.68 7.16
N THR A 186 -2.94 -8.32 7.83
CA THR A 186 -2.84 -7.07 8.59
C THR A 186 -3.07 -5.85 7.67
N ARG A 187 -2.54 -5.88 6.44
CA ARG A 187 -2.69 -4.79 5.47
C ARG A 187 -4.09 -4.71 4.89
N ASP A 188 -4.78 -5.84 4.71
CA ASP A 188 -6.15 -5.88 4.24
C ASP A 188 -7.09 -5.14 5.22
N GLU A 189 -6.91 -5.33 6.53
CA GLU A 189 -7.68 -4.58 7.54
C GLU A 189 -7.31 -3.10 7.58
N LEU A 190 -6.03 -2.74 7.39
CA LEU A 190 -5.64 -1.34 7.25
C LEU A 190 -6.28 -0.68 6.02
N ILE A 191 -6.27 -1.36 4.87
CA ILE A 191 -6.88 -0.88 3.63
C ILE A 191 -8.39 -0.73 3.82
N ARG A 192 -9.06 -1.69 4.49
CA ARG A 192 -10.49 -1.60 4.83
C ARG A 192 -10.78 -0.34 5.64
N LEU A 193 -9.99 -0.07 6.68
CA LEU A 193 -10.15 1.10 7.55
C LEU A 193 -9.91 2.43 6.81
N LEU A 194 -8.83 2.52 6.02
CA LEU A 194 -8.55 3.66 5.14
C LEU A 194 -9.73 3.90 4.18
N THR A 195 -10.26 2.83 3.60
CA THR A 195 -11.38 2.89 2.65
C THR A 195 -12.64 3.39 3.33
N TRP A 196 -13.00 2.90 4.51
CA TRP A 196 -14.14 3.40 5.27
C TRP A 196 -13.99 4.88 5.60
N SER A 197 -12.79 5.32 5.96
CA SER A 197 -12.51 6.72 6.25
C SER A 197 -12.71 7.62 5.02
N VAL A 198 -12.16 7.21 3.87
CA VAL A 198 -12.34 7.91 2.59
C VAL A 198 -13.81 7.95 2.19
N ALA A 199 -14.53 6.85 2.32
CA ALA A 199 -15.94 6.74 2.00
C ALA A 199 -16.84 7.55 2.95
N GLY A 200 -16.45 7.68 4.22
CA GLY A 200 -17.09 8.57 5.18
C GLY A 200 -17.08 10.04 4.75
N THR A 201 -16.08 10.45 3.96
CA THR A 201 -15.95 11.81 3.42
C THR A 201 -16.48 11.95 1.99
N HIS A 202 -16.26 10.95 1.13
CA HIS A 202 -16.52 11.04 -0.32
C HIS A 202 -17.78 10.30 -0.79
N GLY A 203 -18.46 9.59 0.12
CA GLY A 203 -19.69 8.85 -0.16
C GLY A 203 -19.48 7.34 -0.22
N PHE A 204 -20.51 6.60 0.19
CA PHE A 204 -20.60 5.14 0.12
C PHE A 204 -21.26 4.66 -1.19
N ASP A 205 -21.76 5.60 -1.99
CA ASP A 205 -22.52 5.41 -3.23
C ASP A 205 -21.62 5.36 -4.48
N ARG A 206 -20.44 4.74 -4.36
CA ARG A 206 -19.48 4.58 -5.46
C ARG A 206 -18.51 3.43 -5.24
N SER A 207 -17.93 2.93 -6.33
CA SER A 207 -16.81 2.00 -6.26
C SER A 207 -15.48 2.73 -5.99
N TYR A 208 -14.62 2.14 -5.16
CA TYR A 208 -13.23 2.57 -4.94
C TYR A 208 -12.23 1.69 -5.73
N GLY A 209 -12.72 0.99 -6.75
CA GLY A 209 -11.97 0.05 -7.57
C GLY A 209 -11.77 -1.32 -6.92
N LYS A 210 -11.41 -2.31 -7.74
CA LYS A 210 -11.08 -3.67 -7.28
C LYS A 210 -10.01 -3.61 -6.19
N SER A 211 -10.21 -4.34 -5.09
CA SER A 211 -9.35 -4.30 -3.91
C SER A 211 -9.09 -2.89 -3.35
N CYS A 212 -10.03 -1.96 -3.57
CA CYS A 212 -9.96 -0.57 -3.13
C CYS A 212 -8.74 0.22 -3.62
N HIS A 213 -8.09 -0.18 -4.73
CA HIS A 213 -6.83 0.43 -5.19
C HIS A 213 -6.92 1.94 -5.48
N GLN A 214 -8.12 2.49 -5.73
CA GLN A 214 -8.28 3.91 -6.06
C GLN A 214 -8.30 4.82 -4.82
N ILE A 215 -8.42 4.28 -3.60
CA ILE A 215 -8.44 5.09 -2.38
C ILE A 215 -7.19 5.96 -2.24
N VAL A 216 -6.06 5.50 -2.79
CA VAL A 216 -4.77 6.21 -2.76
C VAL A 216 -4.90 7.64 -3.28
N LYS A 217 -5.73 7.88 -4.31
CA LYS A 217 -5.96 9.20 -4.90
C LYS A 217 -6.59 10.21 -3.92
N TYR A 218 -7.22 9.71 -2.86
CA TYR A 218 -7.89 10.51 -1.83
C TYR A 218 -7.04 10.71 -0.58
N LEU A 219 -5.91 10.00 -0.46
CA LEU A 219 -5.02 10.09 0.70
C LEU A 219 -4.00 11.21 0.49
N GLU A 220 -3.69 11.98 1.54
CA GLU A 220 -2.64 12.99 1.44
C GLU A 220 -1.24 12.36 1.32
N PRO A 221 -0.25 13.07 0.75
CA PRO A 221 1.07 12.50 0.44
C PRO A 221 1.78 11.85 1.63
N LYS A 222 1.59 12.37 2.85
CA LYS A 222 2.18 11.79 4.08
C LYS A 222 1.60 10.40 4.38
N THR A 223 0.29 10.23 4.24
CA THR A 223 -0.37 8.92 4.40
C THR A 223 0.00 7.97 3.29
N GLN A 224 0.05 8.43 2.03
CA GLN A 224 0.49 7.60 0.90
C GLN A 224 1.89 7.04 1.13
N ARG A 225 2.88 7.89 1.47
CA ARG A 225 4.25 7.44 1.76
C ARG A 225 4.29 6.37 2.84
N ARG A 226 3.52 6.56 3.92
CA ARG A 226 3.48 5.61 5.03
C ARG A 226 2.77 4.30 4.66
N LEU A 227 1.75 4.35 3.82
CA LEU A 227 1.13 3.15 3.25
C LEU A 227 2.15 2.39 2.39
N TRP A 228 2.92 3.08 1.55
CA TRP A 228 3.96 2.46 0.72
C TRP A 228 5.11 1.84 1.53
N GLN A 229 5.48 2.45 2.65
CA GLN A 229 6.45 1.86 3.60
C GLN A 229 5.99 0.49 4.12
N SER A 230 4.69 0.20 4.13
CA SER A 230 4.20 -1.11 4.54
C SER A 230 4.54 -2.25 3.57
N PHE A 231 5.02 -1.95 2.35
CA PHE A 231 5.29 -2.95 1.31
C PHE A 231 6.78 -3.32 1.20
N ASP A 232 7.69 -2.56 1.81
CA ASP A 232 9.09 -2.98 1.91
C ASP A 232 9.24 -4.01 3.04
N THR A 233 9.46 -5.27 2.66
CA THR A 233 9.58 -6.40 3.57
C THR A 233 10.83 -7.24 3.28
N SER A 234 11.83 -6.64 2.63
CA SER A 234 13.02 -7.37 2.16
C SER A 234 13.95 -7.87 3.28
N SER A 235 13.65 -7.54 4.54
CA SER A 235 14.39 -7.98 5.72
C SER A 235 13.50 -7.99 6.96
N VAL A 236 13.94 -8.68 8.03
CA VAL A 236 13.31 -8.63 9.36
C VAL A 236 13.09 -7.19 9.83
N ARG A 237 14.11 -6.34 9.67
CA ARG A 237 14.03 -4.91 10.03
C ARG A 237 12.95 -4.20 9.23
N ASN A 238 12.86 -4.46 7.94
CA ASN A 238 11.85 -3.83 7.07
C ASN A 238 10.44 -4.33 7.41
N CYS A 239 10.26 -5.60 7.79
CA CYS A 239 8.99 -6.09 8.34
C CYS A 239 8.56 -5.33 9.60
N TYR A 240 9.49 -5.06 10.53
CA TYR A 240 9.18 -4.25 11.72
C TYR A 240 8.84 -2.79 11.36
N ALA A 241 9.56 -2.20 10.41
CA ALA A 241 9.25 -0.86 9.91
C ALA A 241 7.88 -0.80 9.23
N ALA A 242 7.52 -1.82 8.44
CA ALA A 242 6.20 -1.95 7.82
C ALA A 242 5.09 -2.02 8.88
N LEU A 243 5.24 -2.87 9.90
CA LEU A 243 4.31 -2.94 11.03
C LEU A 243 4.20 -1.60 11.76
N LYS A 244 5.33 -0.92 12.03
CA LYS A 244 5.32 0.39 12.68
C LYS A 244 4.57 1.43 11.83
N ALA A 245 4.83 1.48 10.53
CA ALA A 245 4.11 2.35 9.59
C ALA A 245 2.60 2.07 9.59
N MET A 246 2.22 0.79 9.57
CA MET A 246 0.82 0.36 9.58
C MET A 246 0.11 0.73 10.88
N SER A 247 0.74 0.53 12.03
CA SER A 247 0.16 0.93 13.32
C SER A 247 -0.11 2.44 13.38
N ILE A 248 0.72 3.27 12.74
CA ILE A 248 0.53 4.73 12.76
C ILE A 248 -0.73 5.10 11.99
N LEU A 249 -0.91 4.47 10.84
CA LEU A 249 -2.10 4.67 10.03
C LEU A 249 -3.34 4.09 10.71
N GLU A 250 -3.26 2.87 11.25
CA GLU A 250 -4.39 2.24 11.93
C GLU A 250 -4.93 3.13 13.05
N THR A 251 -4.08 3.58 13.97
CA THR A 251 -4.55 4.35 15.14
C THR A 251 -5.24 5.65 14.72
N ARG A 252 -4.66 6.35 13.75
CA ARG A 252 -5.24 7.60 13.20
C ARG A 252 -6.58 7.34 12.52
N PHE A 253 -6.64 6.35 11.64
CA PHE A 253 -7.84 6.10 10.85
C PHE A 253 -8.96 5.43 11.67
N THR A 254 -8.62 4.70 12.73
CA THR A 254 -9.58 4.21 13.73
C THR A 254 -10.28 5.36 14.43
N GLN A 255 -9.54 6.39 14.86
CA GLN A 255 -10.13 7.61 15.43
C GLN A 255 -11.05 8.31 14.43
N GLN A 256 -10.60 8.47 13.19
CA GLN A 256 -11.37 9.16 12.15
C GLN A 256 -12.67 8.43 11.80
N VAL A 257 -12.63 7.10 11.61
CA VAL A 257 -13.83 6.30 11.32
C VAL A 257 -14.77 6.26 12.52
N ALA A 258 -14.24 6.08 13.75
CA ALA A 258 -15.05 6.13 14.96
C ALA A 258 -15.78 7.48 15.12
N GLN A 259 -15.10 8.60 14.82
CA GLN A 259 -15.73 9.93 14.80
C GLN A 259 -16.85 10.02 13.76
N GLN A 260 -16.62 9.52 12.53
CA GLN A 260 -17.63 9.47 11.47
C GLN A 260 -18.83 8.57 11.79
N LEU A 261 -18.67 7.61 12.71
CA LEU A 261 -19.72 6.72 13.20
C LEU A 261 -20.32 7.17 14.53
N HIS A 262 -19.80 8.24 15.14
CA HIS A 262 -20.17 8.70 16.49
C HIS A 262 -19.99 7.63 17.58
N VAL A 263 -18.90 6.86 17.52
CA VAL A 263 -18.53 5.82 18.48
C VAL A 263 -17.31 6.26 19.30
N ASP A 264 -17.23 5.87 20.57
CA ASP A 264 -16.03 6.12 21.37
C ASP A 264 -14.83 5.33 20.82
N SER A 265 -13.80 6.06 20.37
CA SER A 265 -12.59 5.49 19.80
C SER A 265 -11.59 5.00 20.85
N LYS A 266 -11.70 5.44 22.12
CA LYS A 266 -10.68 5.19 23.15
C LYS A 266 -10.39 3.70 23.37
N PRO A 267 -11.40 2.80 23.49
CA PRO A 267 -11.13 1.38 23.68
C PRO A 267 -10.41 0.76 22.48
N LEU A 268 -10.74 1.20 21.26
CA LEU A 268 -10.15 0.69 20.02
C LEU A 268 -8.71 1.16 19.84
N VAL A 269 -8.47 2.46 20.04
CA VAL A 269 -7.12 3.06 20.02
C VAL A 269 -6.22 2.43 21.08
N GLY A 270 -6.78 2.06 22.24
CA GLY A 270 -6.06 1.36 23.30
C GLY A 270 -5.50 -0.01 22.89
N LEU A 271 -6.02 -0.64 21.81
CA LEU A 271 -5.48 -1.90 21.30
C LEU A 271 -4.08 -1.75 20.69
N SER A 272 -3.60 -0.53 20.43
CA SER A 272 -2.20 -0.27 20.08
C SER A 272 -1.18 -0.73 21.13
N GLN A 273 -1.62 -0.97 22.37
CA GLN A 273 -0.80 -1.51 23.44
C GLN A 273 -0.62 -3.03 23.37
N VAL A 274 -1.45 -3.73 22.59
CA VAL A 274 -1.46 -5.21 22.53
C VAL A 274 -0.09 -5.77 22.09
N PRO A 275 0.54 -5.30 20.99
CA PRO A 275 1.85 -5.80 20.58
C PRO A 275 2.94 -5.55 21.62
N ILE A 276 2.89 -4.41 22.32
CA ILE A 276 3.88 -4.04 23.35
C ILE A 276 3.79 -5.00 24.54
N ILE A 277 2.57 -5.23 25.04
CA ILE A 277 2.31 -6.18 26.13
C ILE A 277 2.71 -7.59 25.70
N PHE A 278 2.37 -7.98 24.46
CA PHE A 278 2.72 -9.28 23.90
C PHE A 278 4.24 -9.49 23.88
N LEU A 279 5.01 -8.55 23.33
CA LEU A 279 6.47 -8.61 23.24
C LEU A 279 7.13 -8.63 24.63
N LYS A 280 6.68 -7.78 25.57
CA LYS A 280 7.17 -7.80 26.96
C LYS A 280 6.95 -9.17 27.62
N ARG A 281 5.81 -9.83 27.35
CA ARG A 281 5.51 -11.19 27.86
C ARG A 281 6.29 -12.30 27.16
N LYS A 282 6.97 -11.99 26.05
CA LYS A 282 7.85 -12.91 25.32
C LYS A 282 9.34 -12.61 25.52
N HIS A 283 9.69 -11.71 26.45
CA HIS A 283 11.07 -11.29 26.72
C HIS A 283 11.74 -10.62 25.52
N GLU A 284 10.96 -9.80 24.80
CA GLU A 284 11.40 -9.01 23.64
C GLU A 284 11.36 -7.50 23.98
N GLU A 285 12.05 -7.08 25.05
CA GLU A 285 11.93 -5.73 25.62
C GLU A 285 12.39 -4.62 24.65
N GLN A 286 13.49 -4.84 23.93
CA GLN A 286 14.00 -3.86 22.95
C GLN A 286 13.01 -3.68 21.80
N LEU A 287 12.43 -4.77 21.30
CA LEU A 287 11.43 -4.71 20.25
C LEU A 287 10.12 -4.10 20.76
N ALA A 288 9.74 -4.38 22.01
CA ALA A 288 8.59 -3.74 22.65
C ALA A 288 8.77 -2.22 22.71
N LEU A 289 9.95 -1.73 23.11
CA LEU A 289 10.29 -0.31 23.13
C LEU A 289 10.20 0.32 21.73
N TYR A 290 10.64 -0.39 20.69
CA TYR A 290 10.55 0.10 19.31
C TYR A 290 9.11 0.40 18.85
N PHE A 291 8.13 -0.37 19.33
CA PHE A 291 6.70 -0.19 19.03
C PHE A 291 5.95 0.68 20.05
N ASP A 292 6.53 0.94 21.22
CA ASP A 292 5.92 1.72 22.29
C ASP A 292 6.02 3.22 22.02
N ARG A 293 4.95 3.82 21.47
CA ARG A 293 4.96 5.25 21.11
C ARG A 293 4.88 6.19 22.30
N ASP A 294 4.27 5.75 23.39
CA ASP A 294 4.18 6.56 24.61
C ASP A 294 5.54 6.65 25.32
N GLN A 295 6.47 5.74 24.98
CA GLN A 295 7.88 5.77 25.39
C GLN A 295 8.88 6.04 24.25
N ALA A 296 8.41 6.17 23.01
CA ALA A 296 9.24 6.46 21.85
C ALA A 296 9.82 7.86 22.00
N ASN A 297 11.15 7.92 22.14
CA ASN A 297 11.87 9.18 22.23
C ASN A 297 11.84 9.90 20.87
N LEU A 298 12.25 11.17 20.84
CA LEU A 298 12.13 12.02 19.64
C LEU A 298 12.82 11.42 18.40
N LEU A 299 13.96 10.73 18.58
CA LEU A 299 14.65 10.04 17.48
C LEU A 299 13.79 8.92 16.89
N ASP A 300 13.15 8.09 17.73
CA ASP A 300 12.26 7.02 17.25
C ASP A 300 11.06 7.54 16.45
N GLN A 301 10.64 8.78 16.73
CA GLN A 301 9.54 9.44 16.05
C GLN A 301 9.98 10.04 14.70
N LEU A 302 11.21 10.56 14.62
CA LEU A 302 11.70 11.31 13.46
C LEU A 302 12.62 10.51 12.53
N SER A 303 13.17 9.36 12.96
CA SER A 303 14.24 8.62 12.27
C SER A 303 13.94 8.32 10.80
N ASP A 304 12.72 7.86 10.48
CA ASP A 304 12.33 7.55 9.10
C ASP A 304 12.29 8.82 8.23
N GLU A 305 11.75 9.92 8.75
CA GLU A 305 11.61 11.18 8.01
C GLU A 305 12.97 11.86 7.82
N LEU A 306 13.83 11.80 8.82
CA LEU A 306 15.23 12.23 8.78
C LEU A 306 16.05 11.46 7.74
N THR A 307 15.95 10.13 7.76
CA THR A 307 16.64 9.26 6.80
C THR A 307 16.13 9.50 5.37
N THR A 308 14.82 9.60 5.21
CA THR A 308 14.18 9.90 3.91
C THR A 308 14.60 11.27 3.38
N TRP A 309 14.71 12.28 4.24
CA TRP A 309 15.20 13.59 3.86
C TRP A 309 16.64 13.52 3.35
N ALA A 310 17.54 12.89 4.10
CA ALA A 310 18.94 12.74 3.71
C ALA A 310 19.11 11.99 2.39
N GLN A 311 18.34 10.92 2.17
CA GLN A 311 18.39 10.14 0.92
C GLN A 311 17.90 10.92 -0.31
N ASN A 312 16.96 11.84 -0.13
CA ASN A 312 16.35 12.59 -1.23
C ASN A 312 17.02 13.94 -1.50
N GLU A 313 18.04 14.31 -0.72
CA GLU A 313 18.81 15.54 -0.90
C GLU A 313 20.22 15.20 -1.43
N PRO A 314 20.47 15.31 -2.75
CA PRO A 314 21.65 14.71 -3.38
C PRO A 314 23.00 15.21 -2.86
N LYS A 315 23.03 16.39 -2.23
CA LYS A 315 24.25 17.01 -1.71
C LYS A 315 24.51 16.68 -0.23
N ILE A 316 23.58 16.01 0.45
CA ILE A 316 23.82 15.39 1.76
C ILE A 316 24.54 14.07 1.55
N GLN A 317 25.76 13.95 2.08
CA GLN A 317 26.59 12.75 1.98
C GLN A 317 26.41 11.82 3.17
N ALA A 318 26.09 12.38 4.35
CA ALA A 318 25.78 11.61 5.54
C ALA A 318 24.92 12.39 6.53
N LEU A 319 24.15 11.65 7.32
CA LEU A 319 23.38 12.13 8.45
C LEU A 319 23.63 11.21 9.64
N ILE A 320 24.11 11.79 10.74
CA ILE A 320 24.33 11.08 12.00
C ILE A 320 23.56 11.76 13.14
N VAL A 321 23.22 10.98 14.15
CA VAL A 321 22.81 11.47 15.47
C VAL A 321 24.05 11.52 16.35
N VAL A 322 24.19 12.59 17.12
CA VAL A 322 25.22 12.76 18.15
C VAL A 322 24.55 13.07 19.49
N GLY A 323 25.33 13.40 20.52
CA GLY A 323 24.77 13.88 21.78
C GLY A 323 24.03 12.78 22.57
N PHE A 324 23.03 13.19 23.36
CA PHE A 324 22.37 12.30 24.32
C PHE A 324 21.69 11.10 23.66
N TYR A 325 21.05 11.31 22.51
CA TYR A 325 20.36 10.25 21.78
C TYR A 325 21.33 9.21 21.20
N ALA A 326 22.52 9.63 20.76
CA ALA A 326 23.53 8.70 20.28
C ALA A 326 24.12 7.80 21.38
N ARG A 327 24.14 8.31 22.63
CA ARG A 327 24.64 7.58 23.80
C ARG A 327 23.56 6.80 24.56
N HIS A 328 22.30 6.90 24.14
CA HIS A 328 21.14 6.38 24.88
C HIS A 328 21.00 6.97 26.30
N GLU A 329 21.38 8.25 26.47
CA GLU A 329 21.36 8.99 27.74
C GLU A 329 20.31 10.12 27.77
N GLN A 330 19.44 10.18 26.76
CA GLN A 330 18.41 11.22 26.63
C GLN A 330 17.41 11.22 27.79
N ARG A 331 16.95 12.42 28.15
CA ARG A 331 15.93 12.68 29.16
C ARG A 331 14.70 13.31 28.52
N PRO A 332 13.54 13.34 29.19
CA PRO A 332 12.40 14.13 28.72
C PRO A 332 12.82 15.59 28.47
N GLY A 333 12.57 16.09 27.27
CA GLY A 333 12.98 17.44 26.85
C GLY A 333 14.42 17.56 26.33
N SER A 334 15.19 16.47 26.24
CA SER A 334 16.46 16.49 25.52
C SER A 334 16.24 16.81 24.04
N ASP A 335 17.06 17.72 23.52
CA ASP A 335 17.19 18.02 22.09
C ASP A 335 17.77 16.82 21.34
N LEU A 336 17.30 16.64 20.10
CA LEU A 336 17.88 15.66 19.19
C LEU A 336 18.98 16.33 18.39
N ASP A 337 20.24 15.97 18.68
CA ASP A 337 21.41 16.51 17.99
C ASP A 337 21.75 15.70 16.74
N LEU A 338 21.80 16.38 15.61
CA LEU A 338 22.15 15.81 14.32
C LEU A 338 23.38 16.49 13.74
N VAL A 339 24.16 15.73 12.96
CA VAL A 339 25.18 16.29 12.08
C VAL A 339 24.94 15.82 10.65
N VAL A 340 24.83 16.78 9.75
CA VAL A 340 24.65 16.61 8.31
C VAL A 340 25.95 16.98 7.64
N VAL A 341 26.58 15.99 6.99
CA VAL A 341 27.76 16.21 6.15
C VAL A 341 27.27 16.52 4.74
N THR A 342 27.51 17.74 4.27
CA THR A 342 26.93 18.24 3.01
C THR A 342 27.88 19.16 2.26
N SER A 343 27.90 19.01 0.94
CA SER A 343 28.61 19.94 0.05
C SER A 343 27.84 21.25 -0.20
N ASP A 344 26.58 21.35 0.25
CA ASP A 344 25.68 22.49 0.01
C ASP A 344 25.32 23.28 1.27
N ARG A 345 26.24 23.32 2.23
CA ARG A 345 25.99 23.93 3.56
C ARG A 345 25.37 25.32 3.45
N GLN A 346 25.82 26.17 2.54
CA GLN A 346 25.27 27.53 2.37
C GLN A 346 23.80 27.54 1.95
N ASN A 347 23.39 26.64 1.06
CA ASN A 347 22.00 26.58 0.60
C ASN A 347 21.08 26.13 1.74
N LEU A 348 21.48 25.08 2.46
CA LEU A 348 20.73 24.59 3.62
C LEU A 348 20.64 25.65 4.74
N LEU A 349 21.69 26.44 4.96
CA LEU A 349 21.62 27.56 5.91
C LEU A 349 20.65 28.67 5.47
N GLN A 350 20.62 29.00 4.18
CA GLN A 350 19.76 30.06 3.65
C GLN A 350 18.29 29.62 3.54
N HIS A 351 18.04 28.33 3.32
CA HIS A 351 16.71 27.77 3.10
C HIS A 351 16.36 26.71 4.14
N ALA A 352 16.20 27.14 5.39
CA ALA A 352 15.88 26.27 6.53
C ALA A 352 14.43 25.70 6.50
N ASP A 353 13.67 25.88 5.44
CA ASP A 353 12.28 25.40 5.30
C ASP A 353 12.17 23.88 5.40
N TYR A 354 13.27 23.14 5.17
CA TYR A 354 13.29 21.69 5.39
C TYR A 354 12.98 21.31 6.85
N THR A 355 13.18 22.20 7.82
CA THR A 355 12.83 21.97 9.23
C THR A 355 11.32 21.75 9.41
N THR A 356 10.47 22.31 8.56
CA THR A 356 9.01 22.11 8.63
C THR A 356 8.58 20.69 8.25
N ARG A 357 9.50 19.87 7.74
CA ARG A 357 9.25 18.44 7.49
C ARG A 357 9.10 17.67 8.80
N PHE A 358 9.88 18.03 9.81
CA PHE A 358 9.96 17.27 11.06
C PHE A 358 8.94 17.70 12.11
N GLY A 359 8.19 18.77 11.85
CA GLY A 359 7.14 19.24 12.74
C GLY A 359 6.66 20.64 12.39
N LYS A 360 5.69 21.14 13.16
CA LYS A 360 5.24 22.52 13.05
C LYS A 360 6.20 23.43 13.82
N VAL A 361 7.06 24.10 13.08
CA VAL A 361 8.12 24.95 13.62
C VAL A 361 7.51 26.15 14.36
N LYS A 362 7.92 26.33 15.61
CA LYS A 362 7.62 27.49 16.43
C LYS A 362 8.67 28.58 16.23
N GLN A 363 9.95 28.20 16.23
CA GLN A 363 11.08 29.10 16.00
C GLN A 363 12.29 28.34 15.48
N THR A 364 13.12 29.00 14.67
CA THR A 364 14.45 28.56 14.27
C THR A 364 15.50 29.57 14.71
N GLN A 365 16.69 29.08 15.04
CA GLN A 365 17.86 29.86 15.41
C GLN A 365 19.12 29.26 14.76
N THR A 366 20.02 30.12 14.29
CA THR A 366 21.33 29.69 13.77
C THR A 366 22.41 29.90 14.82
N GLU A 367 23.22 28.87 15.05
CA GLU A 367 24.31 28.85 16.04
C GLU A 367 25.63 28.46 15.38
N TYR A 368 26.75 29.01 15.87
CA TYR A 368 28.06 28.85 15.23
C TYR A 368 29.04 28.16 16.18
N TYR A 369 29.50 26.97 15.79
CA TYR A 369 30.37 26.10 16.57
C TYR A 369 31.59 25.65 15.76
N GLY A 370 32.54 26.55 15.54
CA GLY A 370 33.75 26.26 14.78
C GLY A 370 33.44 25.85 13.33
N ALA A 371 33.77 24.60 12.97
CA ALA A 371 33.48 24.05 11.65
C ALA A 371 31.99 23.71 11.44
N ASN A 372 31.23 23.56 12.53
CA ASN A 372 29.81 23.27 12.52
C ASN A 372 28.98 24.57 12.59
N ILE A 373 27.99 24.71 11.72
CA ILE A 373 26.98 25.77 11.81
C ILE A 373 25.65 25.07 11.99
N SER A 374 24.99 25.33 13.11
CA SER A 374 23.81 24.61 13.53
C SER A 374 22.53 25.39 13.26
N ILE A 375 21.47 24.70 12.86
CA ILE A 375 20.10 25.23 12.86
C ILE A 375 19.34 24.51 13.97
N ARG A 376 19.05 25.25 15.04
CA ARG A 376 18.22 24.81 16.16
C ARG A 376 16.76 25.16 15.87
N ALA A 377 15.90 24.15 15.77
CA ALA A 377 14.47 24.30 15.53
C ALA A 377 13.67 23.82 16.74
N SER A 378 12.79 24.68 17.27
CA SER A 378 11.79 24.31 18.28
C SER A 378 10.42 24.16 17.63
N TYR A 379 9.64 23.20 18.11
CA TYR A 379 8.33 22.85 17.54
C TYR A 379 7.19 23.13 18.53
N GLU A 380 5.95 23.18 18.03
CA GLU A 380 4.76 23.44 18.85
C GLU A 380 4.48 22.36 19.92
N ASP A 381 5.00 21.15 19.74
CA ASP A 381 4.93 20.07 20.73
C ASP A 381 6.04 20.16 21.81
N ASN A 382 6.84 21.23 21.79
CA ASN A 382 8.00 21.49 22.65
C ASN A 382 9.19 20.54 22.42
N SER A 383 9.20 19.77 21.34
CA SER A 383 10.42 19.09 20.90
C SER A 383 11.43 20.09 20.33
N GLU A 384 12.71 19.74 20.42
CA GLU A 384 13.81 20.51 19.84
C GLU A 384 14.71 19.60 18.98
N LEU A 385 15.07 20.12 17.81
CA LEU A 385 15.99 19.47 16.87
C LEU A 385 17.15 20.42 16.60
N GLU A 386 18.37 19.97 16.89
CA GLU A 386 19.58 20.69 16.53
C GLU A 386 20.21 20.04 15.29
N ILE A 387 20.31 20.78 14.18
CA ILE A 387 20.85 20.29 12.92
C ILE A 387 22.17 20.98 12.61
N GLY A 388 23.27 20.34 13.00
CA GLY A 388 24.62 20.75 12.67
C GLY A 388 24.94 20.51 11.20
N LEU A 389 25.36 21.56 10.48
CA LEU A 389 25.77 21.48 9.08
C LEU A 389 27.29 21.64 8.96
N VAL A 390 27.93 20.61 8.43
CA VAL A 390 29.38 20.55 8.21
C VAL A 390 29.70 20.23 6.74
N THR A 391 30.84 20.68 6.25
CA THR A 391 31.34 20.30 4.91
C THR A 391 31.99 18.92 4.95
N PRO A 392 32.20 18.23 3.81
CA PRO A 392 32.85 16.92 3.77
C PRO A 392 34.23 16.88 4.43
N ASP A 393 34.95 18.01 4.42
CA ASP A 393 36.27 18.16 5.05
C ASP A 393 36.24 17.97 6.57
N TRP A 394 35.07 18.01 7.21
CA TRP A 394 34.90 17.69 8.63
C TRP A 394 35.38 16.28 8.97
N LEU A 395 35.33 15.34 8.02
CA LEU A 395 35.81 13.97 8.20
C LEU A 395 37.26 13.76 7.71
N SER A 396 37.96 14.83 7.31
CA SER A 396 39.34 14.74 6.83
C SER A 396 40.29 14.26 7.93
N GLN A 397 41.17 13.33 7.59
CA GLN A 397 42.17 12.79 8.51
C GLN A 397 43.49 13.58 8.41
N PRO A 398 44.14 13.92 9.54
CA PRO A 398 43.68 13.67 10.92
C PRO A 398 42.49 14.56 11.30
N LEU A 399 41.52 13.99 12.02
CA LEU A 399 40.38 14.78 12.54
C LEU A 399 40.88 15.91 13.44
N ASP A 400 40.26 17.09 13.33
CA ASP A 400 40.48 18.14 14.32
C ASP A 400 39.97 17.71 15.71
N ASP A 401 40.52 18.34 16.75
CA ASP A 401 40.23 17.95 18.15
C ASP A 401 38.74 18.05 18.51
N GLY A 402 38.03 19.02 17.92
CA GLY A 402 36.60 19.21 18.16
C GLY A 402 35.79 18.07 17.56
N THR A 403 36.01 17.77 16.27
CA THR A 403 35.36 16.67 15.57
C THR A 403 35.66 15.33 16.22
N LYS A 404 36.93 15.09 16.55
CA LYS A 404 37.36 13.88 17.24
C LYS A 404 36.60 13.69 18.54
N ARG A 405 36.46 14.74 19.34
CA ARG A 405 35.73 14.68 20.63
C ARG A 405 34.27 14.29 20.42
N VAL A 406 33.57 14.95 19.50
CA VAL A 406 32.16 14.67 19.20
C VAL A 406 31.97 13.21 18.79
N LEU A 407 32.81 12.70 17.88
CA LEU A 407 32.68 11.34 17.38
C LEU A 407 33.14 10.28 18.40
N GLN A 408 34.11 10.60 19.26
CA GLN A 408 34.54 9.71 20.35
C GLN A 408 33.50 9.60 21.46
N ASP A 409 32.70 10.64 21.70
CA ASP A 409 31.63 10.61 22.69
C ASP A 409 30.38 9.83 22.19
N GLY A 410 30.42 9.28 20.97
CA GLY A 410 29.38 8.39 20.43
C GLY A 410 28.51 9.04 19.34
N TYR A 411 28.22 8.27 18.29
CA TYR A 411 27.34 8.68 17.20
C TYR A 411 26.55 7.49 16.63
N LEU A 412 25.35 7.75 16.12
CA LEU A 412 24.53 6.78 15.37
C LEU A 412 24.38 7.22 13.93
N VAL A 413 24.66 6.35 12.97
CA VAL A 413 24.56 6.66 11.54
C VAL A 413 23.13 6.38 11.05
N LEU A 414 22.42 7.42 10.60
CA LEU A 414 21.11 7.27 9.95
C LEU A 414 21.25 7.11 8.43
N TYR A 415 22.20 7.83 7.82
CA TYR A 415 22.51 7.77 6.40
C TYR A 415 24.00 8.02 6.16
N ASP A 416 24.63 7.26 5.27
CA ASP A 416 26.04 7.45 4.86
C ASP A 416 26.24 6.92 3.44
N GLN A 417 26.26 7.83 2.47
CA GLN A 417 26.32 7.53 1.04
C GLN A 417 27.63 6.84 0.63
N HIS A 418 28.73 7.15 1.32
CA HIS A 418 30.08 6.73 0.91
C HIS A 418 30.77 5.79 1.92
N ASN A 419 30.01 5.32 2.92
CA ASN A 419 30.51 4.56 4.07
C ASN A 419 31.69 5.28 4.75
N SER A 420 31.66 6.62 4.80
CA SER A 420 32.73 7.45 5.38
C SER A 420 32.93 7.15 6.86
N PHE A 421 31.85 6.91 7.60
CA PHE A 421 31.92 6.65 9.04
C PHE A 421 32.43 5.26 9.38
N LYS A 422 32.31 4.28 8.48
CA LYS A 422 32.90 2.95 8.65
C LYS A 422 34.42 2.93 8.46
N LYS A 423 34.96 3.91 7.73
CA LYS A 423 36.40 4.03 7.45
C LYS A 423 37.15 4.80 8.55
N LEU A 424 36.44 5.42 9.48
CA LEU A 424 37.05 6.11 10.60
C LEU A 424 37.64 5.09 11.57
N ASN A 425 38.95 5.15 11.76
CA ASN A 425 39.63 4.38 12.81
C ASN A 425 39.53 5.16 14.13
N LEU A 426 38.33 5.21 14.71
CA LEU A 426 38.02 5.94 15.94
C LEU A 426 37.33 5.01 16.93
N ALA A 427 37.92 4.83 18.11
CA ALA A 427 37.25 4.15 19.21
C ALA A 427 36.21 5.12 19.83
N GLN A 428 34.96 4.68 19.90
CA GLN A 428 33.91 5.35 20.67
C GLN A 428 34.06 4.97 22.15
N LYS A 429 33.79 5.92 23.06
CA LYS A 429 33.64 5.68 24.49
C LYS A 429 32.26 5.11 24.78
#